data_AF-A9MGL9-F1
#
_entry.id   AF-A9MGL9-F1
#
_cell.length_a   1.000
_cell.length_b   1.000
_cell.length_c   1.000
_cell.angle_alpha   90.00
_cell.angle_beta   90.00
_cell.angle_gamma   90.00
#
_symmetry.space_group_name_H-M   'P 1'
#
loop_
_entity.id
_entity.type
_entity.pdbx_description
1 polymer ?
#
loop_
_entity_poly.entity_id
_entity_poly.type
_entity_poly.pdbx_seq_one_letter_code
_entity_poly.pdbx_strand_id
1 'polypeptide(L)'
;MKDKVNKNIHSATSSHISTIGMTANCSGYTRSNKIVVIGPCEAEVIGIIALLQHDGFQVCQGKGVKLDAGDLLIVTLSTVPLLGWWRHLEYLHILKRKGKYQMLAIIPTDLKEIMLRQSICPIIEGGETLAQLHNALLVAAETWKKGSLPRINRRKNTPDRKLTAGQARAIYNLLEGEYIDSKTQYSQRYLALERLGFSGTAQFSLFTAGIGNVIQRHNFIF
;
A
#
# COMPACT_ATOMS: atom_id res chain seq x y z
N MET A 1 -40.73 -56.52 8.51
CA MET A 1 -40.39 -55.86 7.23
C MET A 1 -39.37 -54.78 7.56
N LYS A 2 -38.08 -54.90 7.20
CA LYS A 2 -37.50 -54.61 5.87
C LYS A 2 -37.93 -53.19 5.42
N ASP A 3 -37.07 -52.18 5.32
CA ASP A 3 -35.78 -52.18 4.64
C ASP A 3 -34.74 -51.19 5.22
N LYS A 4 -33.49 -51.65 5.20
CA LYS A 4 -32.27 -50.83 5.22
C LYS A 4 -32.12 -50.18 3.85
N VAL A 5 -31.98 -48.85 3.79
CA VAL A 5 -31.29 -48.20 2.68
C VAL A 5 -30.14 -47.38 3.23
N ASN A 6 -28.97 -47.99 3.09
CA ASN A 6 -27.66 -47.40 3.22
C ASN A 6 -27.38 -46.57 1.96
N LYS A 7 -27.17 -45.26 2.08
CA LYS A 7 -26.46 -44.47 1.07
C LYS A 7 -25.50 -43.49 1.74
N ASN A 8 -24.32 -44.02 1.98
CA ASN A 8 -23.05 -43.31 1.96
C ASN A 8 -22.99 -42.35 0.76
N ILE A 9 -22.94 -41.03 1.01
CA ILE A 9 -22.37 -40.08 0.06
C ILE A 9 -21.46 -39.15 0.86
N HIS A 10 -20.25 -39.64 1.11
CA HIS A 10 -19.10 -38.77 1.34
C HIS A 10 -18.73 -38.17 -0.01
N SER A 11 -19.10 -36.91 -0.25
CA SER A 11 -18.50 -36.13 -1.33
C SER A 11 -17.09 -35.72 -0.88
N ALA A 12 -16.13 -36.56 -1.25
CA ALA A 12 -14.71 -36.25 -1.23
C ALA A 12 -14.42 -35.20 -2.31
N THR A 13 -14.25 -33.94 -1.92
CA THR A 13 -13.45 -32.98 -2.69
C THR A 13 -12.12 -32.84 -1.97
N SER A 14 -11.22 -33.77 -2.31
CA SER A 14 -9.79 -33.72 -2.05
C SER A 14 -9.20 -32.55 -2.83
N SER A 15 -9.10 -31.38 -2.22
CA SER A 15 -8.21 -30.33 -2.72
C SER A 15 -6.79 -30.66 -2.28
N HIS A 16 -6.03 -31.24 -3.20
CA HIS A 16 -4.60 -31.49 -3.08
C HIS A 16 -3.87 -30.26 -2.53
N ILE A 17 -3.47 -30.33 -1.26
CA ILE A 17 -2.38 -29.52 -0.73
C ILE A 17 -1.12 -30.12 -1.37
N SER A 18 -0.72 -29.56 -2.51
CA SER A 18 0.61 -29.78 -3.05
C SER A 18 1.60 -29.12 -2.09
N THR A 19 2.05 -29.90 -1.11
CA THR A 19 3.24 -29.61 -0.30
C THR A 19 4.44 -29.60 -1.25
N ILE A 20 4.68 -28.47 -1.91
CA ILE A 20 5.98 -28.17 -2.49
C ILE A 20 6.77 -27.51 -1.37
N GLY A 21 7.55 -28.34 -0.68
CA GLY A 21 8.56 -27.87 0.25
C GLY A 21 9.58 -27.03 -0.52
N MET A 22 9.49 -25.72 -0.37
CA MET A 22 10.64 -24.84 -0.58
C MET A 22 11.17 -24.47 0.80
N THR A 23 12.31 -25.07 1.14
CA THR A 23 13.09 -24.73 2.32
C THR A 23 13.38 -23.23 2.30
N ALA A 24 12.85 -22.52 3.29
CA ALA A 24 13.25 -21.15 3.58
C ALA A 24 14.72 -21.17 3.98
N ASN A 25 15.61 -20.95 3.02
CA ASN A 25 17.04 -20.75 3.29
C ASN A 25 17.22 -19.34 3.87
N CYS A 26 16.86 -19.18 5.15
CA CYS A 26 17.11 -17.97 5.93
C CYS A 26 18.45 -18.04 6.71
N SER A 27 19.27 -19.07 6.50
CA SER A 27 20.57 -19.23 7.17
C SER A 27 21.66 -18.42 6.44
N GLY A 28 21.69 -17.11 6.69
CA GLY A 28 22.73 -16.24 6.13
C GLY A 28 22.53 -14.74 6.36
N TYR A 29 21.39 -14.33 6.93
CA TYR A 29 21.11 -12.92 7.17
C TYR A 29 21.92 -12.39 8.36
N THR A 30 22.83 -11.45 8.10
CA THR A 30 23.45 -10.63 9.14
C THR A 30 22.34 -9.89 9.88
N ARG A 31 22.44 -9.79 11.21
CA ARG A 31 21.35 -9.34 12.10
C ARG A 31 20.75 -7.95 11.78
N SER A 32 21.37 -7.15 10.91
CA SER A 32 20.89 -5.83 10.48
C SER A 32 21.41 -5.51 9.07
N ASN A 33 20.75 -4.59 8.36
CA ASN A 33 21.06 -4.13 7.00
C ASN A 33 20.57 -5.08 5.91
N LYS A 34 19.36 -5.61 6.08
CA LYS A 34 18.65 -6.36 5.05
C LYS A 34 17.49 -5.55 4.47
N ILE A 35 17.11 -5.89 3.24
CA ILE A 35 15.88 -5.43 2.62
C ILE A 35 14.80 -6.49 2.86
N VAL A 36 13.63 -6.05 3.32
CA VAL A 36 12.47 -6.91 3.51
C VAL A 36 11.38 -6.44 2.57
N VAL A 37 10.87 -7.35 1.75
CA VAL A 37 9.79 -7.06 0.79
C VAL A 37 8.50 -7.71 1.28
N ILE A 38 7.43 -6.91 1.30
CA ILE A 38 6.07 -7.37 1.63
C ILE A 38 5.08 -6.85 0.59
N GLY A 39 3.95 -7.53 0.45
CA GLY A 39 2.85 -7.09 -0.41
C GLY A 39 1.77 -8.16 -0.51
N PRO A 40 0.58 -7.81 -1.01
CA PRO A 40 -0.51 -8.75 -1.20
C PRO A 40 -0.34 -9.62 -2.44
N CYS A 41 0.43 -9.17 -3.45
CA CYS A 41 0.70 -9.92 -4.68
C CYS A 41 2.05 -10.64 -4.57
N GLU A 42 2.03 -11.97 -4.49
CA GLU A 42 3.25 -12.77 -4.38
C GLU A 42 4.17 -12.61 -5.59
N ALA A 43 3.62 -12.51 -6.80
CA ALA A 43 4.42 -12.34 -8.02
C ALA A 43 5.19 -11.01 -8.02
N GLU A 44 4.56 -9.91 -7.56
CA GLU A 44 5.22 -8.61 -7.41
C GLU A 44 6.35 -8.72 -6.36
N VAL A 45 6.07 -9.32 -5.20
CA VAL A 45 7.07 -9.53 -4.14
C VAL A 45 8.27 -10.33 -4.65
N ILE A 46 8.04 -11.45 -5.33
CA ILE A 46 9.09 -12.33 -5.86
C ILE A 46 9.92 -11.59 -6.92
N GLY A 47 9.27 -10.85 -7.83
CA GLY A 47 9.96 -10.08 -8.86
C GLY A 47 10.89 -9.01 -8.28
N ILE A 48 10.43 -8.27 -7.28
CA ILE A 48 11.23 -7.25 -6.59
C ILE A 48 12.41 -7.87 -5.83
N ILE A 49 12.19 -9.01 -5.16
CA ILE A 49 13.26 -9.75 -4.48
C ILE A 49 14.32 -10.17 -5.50
N ALA A 50 13.92 -10.76 -6.63
CA ALA A 50 14.84 -11.25 -7.65
C ALA A 50 15.69 -10.11 -8.25
N LEU A 51 15.07 -8.96 -8.56
CA LEU A 51 15.78 -7.79 -9.08
C LEU A 51 16.87 -7.30 -8.12
N LEU A 52 16.52 -7.10 -6.84
CA LEU A 52 17.46 -6.57 -5.86
C LEU A 52 18.53 -7.60 -5.45
N GLN A 53 18.20 -8.89 -5.42
CA GLN A 53 19.20 -9.94 -5.18
C GLN A 53 20.19 -10.05 -6.34
N HIS A 54 19.74 -9.89 -7.58
CA HIS A 54 20.61 -9.82 -8.75
C HIS A 54 21.63 -8.68 -8.62
N ASP A 55 21.24 -7.55 -8.03
CA ASP A 55 22.13 -6.42 -7.75
C ASP A 55 22.98 -6.58 -6.46
N GLY A 56 22.96 -7.77 -5.84
CA GLY A 56 23.80 -8.11 -4.69
C GLY A 56 23.27 -7.62 -3.34
N PHE A 57 22.01 -7.19 -3.25
CA PHE A 57 21.41 -6.84 -1.96
C PHE A 57 20.93 -8.08 -1.21
N GLN A 58 21.08 -8.04 0.11
CA GLN A 58 20.51 -9.05 0.99
C GLN A 58 19.01 -8.79 1.16
N VAL A 59 18.18 -9.53 0.41
CA VAL A 59 16.73 -9.34 0.39
C VAL A 59 16.00 -10.59 0.87
N CYS A 60 14.93 -10.43 1.65
CA CYS A 60 14.04 -11.50 2.09
C CYS A 60 12.56 -11.10 2.02
N GLN A 61 11.70 -12.10 1.93
CA GLN A 61 10.25 -11.91 2.04
C GLN A 61 9.86 -11.76 3.52
N GLY A 62 8.98 -10.81 3.84
CA GLY A 62 8.71 -10.43 5.23
C GLY A 62 7.93 -11.41 6.11
N LYS A 63 7.58 -12.62 5.63
CA LYS A 63 6.79 -13.58 6.43
C LYS A 63 7.63 -14.09 7.61
N GLY A 64 7.30 -13.66 8.83
CA GLY A 64 8.01 -14.04 10.05
C GLY A 64 9.36 -13.35 10.27
N VAL A 65 9.69 -12.35 9.45
CA VAL A 65 10.97 -11.63 9.56
C VAL A 65 10.84 -10.45 10.52
N LYS A 66 11.74 -10.39 11.51
CA LYS A 66 11.87 -9.23 12.39
C LYS A 66 12.66 -8.11 11.67
N LEU A 67 12.08 -6.91 11.69
CA LEU A 67 12.69 -5.68 11.16
C LEU A 67 13.39 -4.92 12.29
N ASP A 68 14.64 -4.53 12.04
CA ASP A 68 15.46 -3.72 12.93
C ASP A 68 15.70 -2.32 12.34
N ALA A 69 16.26 -1.39 13.14
CA ALA A 69 16.38 0.02 12.74
C ALA A 69 17.25 0.26 11.49
N GLY A 70 18.20 -0.64 11.21
CA GLY A 70 19.05 -0.58 10.02
C GLY A 70 18.40 -1.12 8.76
N ASP A 71 17.25 -1.79 8.85
CA ASP A 71 16.63 -2.49 7.73
C ASP A 71 15.80 -1.54 6.84
N LEU A 72 15.60 -1.97 5.58
CA LEU A 72 14.69 -1.33 4.64
C LEU A 72 13.46 -2.21 4.42
N LEU A 73 12.28 -1.67 4.70
CA LEU A 73 11.00 -2.27 4.33
C LEU A 73 10.53 -1.72 2.98
N ILE A 74 10.33 -2.60 2.01
CA ILE A 74 9.67 -2.28 0.74
C ILE A 74 8.25 -2.86 0.77
N VAL A 75 7.25 -1.98 0.67
CA VAL A 75 5.83 -2.37 0.60
C VAL A 75 5.37 -2.30 -0.84
N THR A 76 5.11 -3.44 -1.45
CA THR A 76 4.67 -3.59 -2.84
C THR A 76 3.14 -3.57 -2.89
N LEU A 77 2.58 -2.55 -3.55
CA LEU A 77 1.14 -2.30 -3.65
C LEU A 77 0.72 -1.92 -5.07
N SER A 78 1.62 -2.02 -6.06
CA SER A 78 1.34 -1.48 -7.40
C SER A 78 0.29 -2.29 -8.16
N THR A 79 0.16 -3.58 -7.85
CA THR A 79 -0.84 -4.48 -8.42
C THR A 79 -2.19 -4.42 -7.70
N VAL A 80 -2.31 -3.65 -6.62
CA VAL A 80 -3.53 -3.56 -5.83
C VAL A 80 -4.57 -2.71 -6.56
N PRO A 81 -5.83 -3.19 -6.70
CA PRO A 81 -6.90 -2.40 -7.29
C PRO A 81 -7.13 -1.07 -6.56
N LEU A 82 -7.42 -0.01 -7.31
CA LEU A 82 -7.71 1.32 -6.75
C LEU A 82 -8.98 1.35 -5.88
N LEU A 83 -9.88 0.38 -6.09
CA LEU A 83 -11.15 0.29 -5.37
C LEU A 83 -10.92 0.04 -3.88
N GLY A 84 -11.26 1.01 -3.03
CA GLY A 84 -11.11 0.91 -1.58
C GLY A 84 -9.65 0.94 -1.12
N TRP A 85 -8.76 1.53 -1.92
CA TRP A 85 -7.32 1.55 -1.63
C TRP A 85 -6.96 2.27 -0.33
N TRP A 86 -7.86 3.11 0.21
CA TRP A 86 -7.69 3.77 1.50
C TRP A 86 -7.24 2.84 2.64
N ARG A 87 -7.61 1.55 2.61
CA ARG A 87 -7.18 0.54 3.59
C ARG A 87 -5.66 0.31 3.59
N HIS A 88 -5.05 0.39 2.41
CA HIS A 88 -3.60 0.26 2.26
C HIS A 88 -2.88 1.52 2.73
N LEU A 89 -3.51 2.70 2.58
CA LEU A 89 -2.99 3.93 3.18
C LEU A 89 -2.93 3.83 4.71
N GLU A 90 -4.01 3.33 5.34
CA GLU A 90 -4.05 3.07 6.78
C GLU A 90 -2.98 2.04 7.20
N TYR A 91 -2.83 0.96 6.42
CA TYR A 91 -1.80 -0.05 6.64
C TYR A 91 -0.39 0.54 6.61
N LEU A 92 -0.09 1.41 5.64
CA LEU A 92 1.19 2.12 5.57
C LEU A 92 1.42 3.02 6.79
N HIS A 93 0.39 3.72 7.27
CA HIS A 93 0.47 4.48 8.52
C HIS A 93 0.77 3.61 9.74
N ILE A 94 0.18 2.42 9.82
CA ILE A 94 0.42 1.47 10.91
C ILE A 94 1.88 0.99 10.85
N LEU A 95 2.36 0.59 9.68
CA LEU A 95 3.75 0.16 9.49
C LEU A 95 4.73 1.29 9.85
N LYS A 96 4.48 2.51 9.38
CA LYS A 96 5.35 3.65 9.66
C LYS A 96 5.44 3.97 11.16
N ARG A 97 4.35 3.80 11.90
CA ARG A 97 4.30 4.05 13.36
C ARG A 97 4.98 2.95 14.18
N LYS A 98 4.93 1.70 13.72
CA LYS A 98 5.47 0.54 14.45
C LYS A 98 7.00 0.41 14.33
N GLY A 99 7.57 0.88 13.22
CA GLY A 99 8.96 0.61 12.86
C GLY A 99 9.95 1.72 13.19
N LYS A 100 11.15 1.32 13.65
CA LYS A 100 12.36 2.16 13.59
C LYS A 100 13.13 1.98 12.27
N TYR A 101 12.68 1.05 11.42
CA TYR A 101 13.23 0.76 10.11
C TYR A 101 12.96 1.90 9.10
N GLN A 102 13.74 1.89 8.03
CA GLN A 102 13.50 2.71 6.85
C GLN A 102 12.42 2.03 5.99
N MET A 103 11.55 2.81 5.32
CA MET A 103 10.39 2.28 4.60
C MET A 103 10.20 3.01 3.27
N LEU A 104 9.90 2.27 2.20
CA LEU A 104 9.42 2.78 0.91
C LEU A 104 8.21 1.98 0.43
N ALA A 105 7.37 2.59 -0.41
CA ALA A 105 6.23 1.89 -1.02
C ALA A 105 6.31 1.93 -2.55
N ILE A 106 5.98 0.81 -3.21
CA ILE A 106 5.71 0.76 -4.64
C ILE A 106 4.19 0.83 -4.81
N ILE A 107 3.70 1.82 -5.56
CA ILE A 107 2.27 2.13 -5.63
C ILE A 107 1.76 2.14 -7.07
N PRO A 108 0.43 2.06 -7.29
CA PRO A 108 -0.16 2.36 -8.57
C PRO A 108 0.13 3.81 -8.98
N THR A 109 0.48 4.01 -10.25
CA THR A 109 0.81 5.34 -10.83
C THR A 109 -0.30 6.37 -10.57
N ASP A 110 -1.57 5.95 -10.67
CA ASP A 110 -2.74 6.82 -10.43
C ASP A 110 -2.79 7.42 -9.02
N LEU A 111 -2.07 6.85 -8.06
CA LEU A 111 -2.06 7.27 -6.66
C LEU A 111 -0.87 8.16 -6.29
N LYS A 112 0.01 8.48 -7.23
CA LYS A 112 1.22 9.28 -7.00
C LYS A 112 0.95 10.57 -6.22
N GLU A 113 0.06 11.41 -6.75
CA GLU A 113 -0.21 12.74 -6.16
C GLU A 113 -0.86 12.62 -4.77
N ILE A 114 -1.76 11.65 -4.57
CA ILE A 114 -2.37 11.36 -3.28
C ILE A 114 -1.27 10.97 -2.28
N MET A 115 -0.41 10.02 -2.65
CA MET A 115 0.64 9.48 -1.79
C MET A 115 1.73 10.51 -1.45
N LEU A 116 2.11 11.37 -2.40
CA LEU A 116 3.04 12.47 -2.15
C LEU A 116 2.50 13.43 -1.07
N ARG A 117 1.20 13.73 -1.11
CA ARG A 117 0.55 14.60 -0.13
C ARG A 117 0.39 13.94 1.23
N GLN A 118 0.19 12.64 1.26
CA GLN A 118 0.17 11.87 2.51
C GLN A 118 1.54 11.82 3.20
N SER A 119 2.63 11.89 2.43
CA SER A 119 3.99 12.05 2.96
C SER A 119 4.33 10.98 4.03
N ILE A 120 3.89 9.74 3.85
CA ILE A 120 4.12 8.64 4.82
C ILE A 120 5.54 8.09 4.68
N CYS A 121 5.93 7.81 3.44
CA CYS A 121 7.22 7.27 3.04
C CYS A 121 7.55 7.70 1.59
N PRO A 122 8.80 7.55 1.16
CA PRO A 122 9.16 7.61 -0.26
C PRO A 122 8.35 6.59 -1.06
N ILE A 123 8.06 6.96 -2.32
CA ILE A 123 7.26 6.15 -3.23
C ILE A 123 8.01 5.87 -4.52
N ILE A 124 7.74 4.72 -5.12
CA ILE A 124 8.11 4.34 -6.48
C ILE A 124 6.82 3.99 -7.23
N GLU A 125 6.69 4.45 -8.46
CA GLU A 125 5.54 4.14 -9.32
C GLU A 125 5.74 2.76 -9.96
N GLY A 126 4.79 1.84 -9.78
CA GLY A 126 4.92 0.49 -10.32
C GLY A 126 4.42 0.33 -11.76
N GLY A 127 3.77 1.34 -12.34
CA GLY A 127 3.29 1.33 -13.73
C GLY A 127 4.35 1.68 -14.78
N GLU A 128 5.59 1.96 -14.37
CA GLU A 128 6.70 2.25 -15.27
C GLU A 128 7.24 0.98 -15.96
N THR A 129 8.10 1.15 -16.97
CA THR A 129 8.78 0.00 -17.59
C THR A 129 9.65 -0.73 -16.56
N LEU A 130 9.91 -2.03 -16.78
CA LEU A 130 10.76 -2.81 -15.89
C LEU A 130 12.14 -2.17 -15.67
N ALA A 131 12.74 -1.60 -16.72
CA ALA A 131 14.04 -0.93 -16.63
C ALA A 131 13.99 0.33 -15.75
N GLN A 132 12.91 1.12 -15.83
CA GLN A 132 12.72 2.31 -15.00
C GLN A 132 12.46 1.91 -13.54
N LEU A 133 11.60 0.93 -13.31
CA LEU A 133 11.34 0.39 -11.98
C LEU A 133 12.62 -0.16 -11.33
N HIS A 134 13.40 -0.93 -12.09
CA HIS A 134 14.68 -1.49 -11.64
C HIS A 134 15.66 -0.39 -11.27
N ASN A 135 15.85 0.62 -12.13
CA ASN A 135 16.69 1.78 -11.84
C ASN A 135 16.23 2.54 -10.59
N ALA A 136 14.92 2.76 -10.42
CA ALA A 136 14.37 3.45 -9.25
C ALA A 136 14.62 2.66 -7.95
N LEU A 137 14.46 1.33 -7.99
CA LEU A 137 14.75 0.44 -6.88
C LEU A 137 16.24 0.44 -6.53
N LEU A 138 17.11 0.35 -7.53
CA LEU A 138 18.56 0.35 -7.36
C LEU A 138 19.01 1.66 -6.68
N VAL A 139 18.57 2.80 -7.20
CA VAL A 139 18.85 4.12 -6.60
C VAL A 139 18.35 4.17 -5.16
N ALA A 140 17.12 3.72 -4.88
CA ALA A 140 16.57 3.74 -3.53
C ALA A 140 17.36 2.85 -2.56
N ALA A 141 17.72 1.64 -2.99
CA ALA A 141 18.49 0.67 -2.20
C ALA A 141 19.92 1.16 -1.92
N GLU A 142 20.62 1.71 -2.92
CA GLU A 142 21.95 2.29 -2.73
C GLU A 142 21.92 3.50 -1.79
N THR A 143 20.91 4.35 -1.91
CA THR A 143 20.77 5.55 -1.08
C THR A 143 20.50 5.13 0.37
N TRP A 144 19.59 4.18 0.60
CA TRP A 144 19.38 3.56 1.92
C TRP A 144 20.68 3.00 2.52
N LYS A 145 21.47 2.25 1.74
CA LYS A 145 22.74 1.67 2.18
C LYS A 145 23.77 2.74 2.61
N LYS A 146 23.73 3.93 2.01
CA LYS A 146 24.51 5.11 2.40
C LYS A 146 23.97 5.82 3.66
N GLY A 147 22.94 5.27 4.30
CA GLY A 147 22.33 5.78 5.54
C GLY A 147 21.19 6.77 5.31
N SER A 148 20.83 7.07 4.06
CA SER A 148 19.79 8.05 3.74
C SER A 148 18.80 7.45 2.75
N LEU A 149 17.58 7.06 3.15
CA LEU A 149 16.54 6.93 2.13
C LEU A 149 16.30 8.28 1.45
N PRO A 150 15.90 8.32 0.17
CA PRO A 150 15.44 9.54 -0.47
C PRO A 150 14.44 10.23 0.46
N ARG A 151 14.66 11.51 0.77
CA ARG A 151 13.70 12.26 1.59
C ARG A 151 12.33 12.18 0.90
N ILE A 152 11.27 12.06 1.70
CA ILE A 152 9.90 12.21 1.21
C ILE A 152 9.89 13.49 0.37
N ASN A 153 9.62 13.35 -0.94
CA ASN A 153 9.62 14.45 -1.89
C ASN A 153 8.45 15.40 -1.60
N ARG A 154 8.53 16.14 -0.48
CA ARG A 154 7.70 17.32 -0.28
C ARG A 154 8.22 18.34 -1.29
N ARG A 155 7.48 18.54 -2.38
CA ARG A 155 7.67 19.75 -3.18
C ARG A 155 7.62 20.93 -2.21
N LYS A 156 8.52 21.91 -2.36
CA LYS A 156 8.52 23.15 -1.54
C LYS A 156 7.14 23.84 -1.52
N ASN A 157 6.30 23.56 -2.52
CA ASN A 157 4.96 24.11 -2.71
C ASN A 157 3.84 23.07 -2.50
N THR A 158 4.09 21.95 -1.80
CA THR A 158 3.01 20.99 -1.50
C THR A 158 2.01 21.69 -0.57
N PRO A 159 0.75 21.90 -0.99
CA PRO A 159 -0.23 22.57 -0.14
C PRO A 159 -0.37 21.81 1.17
N ASP A 160 -0.53 22.53 2.29
CA ASP A 160 -0.84 21.90 3.58
C ASP A 160 -2.08 21.01 3.40
N ARG A 161 -1.97 19.71 3.70
CA ARG A 161 -3.10 18.77 3.62
C ARG A 161 -4.28 19.16 4.51
N LYS A 162 -4.04 20.01 5.50
CA LYS A 162 -5.08 20.48 6.42
C LYS A 162 -6.20 21.16 5.63
N LEU A 163 -7.38 20.56 5.75
CA LEU A 163 -8.61 21.09 5.19
C LEU A 163 -9.17 22.20 6.07
N THR A 164 -9.81 23.20 5.47
CA THR A 164 -10.68 24.12 6.21
C THR A 164 -11.93 23.37 6.70
N ALA A 165 -12.66 23.94 7.67
CA ALA A 165 -13.91 23.34 8.14
C ALA A 165 -14.94 23.14 7.00
N GLY A 166 -15.01 24.10 6.06
CA GLY A 166 -15.89 24.00 4.89
C GLY A 166 -15.46 22.89 3.93
N GLN A 167 -14.16 22.75 3.69
CA GLN A 167 -13.59 21.67 2.88
C GLN A 167 -13.83 20.30 3.52
N ALA A 168 -13.57 20.18 4.83
CA ALA A 168 -13.80 18.94 5.57
C ALA A 168 -15.27 18.52 5.51
N ARG A 169 -16.20 19.46 5.78
CA ARG A 169 -17.63 19.21 5.65
C ARG A 169 -18.00 18.74 4.24
N ALA A 170 -17.50 19.41 3.20
CA ALA A 170 -17.79 19.03 1.82
C ALA A 170 -17.29 17.61 1.45
N ILE A 171 -16.19 17.15 2.07
CA ILE A 171 -15.71 15.77 1.93
C ILE A 171 -16.60 14.79 2.69
N TYR A 172 -17.03 15.11 3.92
CA TYR A 172 -17.94 14.24 4.67
C TYR A 172 -19.27 14.04 3.95
N ASN A 173 -19.89 15.12 3.47
CA ASN A 173 -21.13 15.04 2.69
C ASN A 173 -20.95 14.15 1.44
N LEU A 174 -19.80 14.26 0.76
CA LEU A 174 -19.48 13.40 -0.39
C LEU A 174 -19.39 11.92 -0.01
N LEU A 175 -18.77 11.62 1.13
CA LEU A 175 -18.61 10.25 1.63
C LEU A 175 -19.94 9.63 2.08
N GLU A 176 -20.85 10.45 2.60
CA GLU A 176 -22.22 10.06 2.98
C GLU A 176 -23.15 9.92 1.76
N GLY A 177 -22.69 10.32 0.57
CA GLY A 177 -23.50 10.29 -0.65
C GLY A 177 -24.56 11.39 -0.70
N GLU A 178 -24.39 12.45 0.09
CA GLU A 178 -25.32 13.59 0.08
C GLU A 178 -25.23 14.36 -1.23
N TYR A 179 -26.40 14.79 -1.72
CA TYR A 179 -26.50 15.64 -2.88
C TYR A 179 -26.06 17.07 -2.55
N ILE A 180 -25.21 17.66 -3.41
CA ILE A 180 -24.76 19.04 -3.28
C ILE A 180 -25.58 19.93 -4.22
N ASP A 181 -26.39 20.83 -3.65
CA ASP A 181 -27.19 21.81 -4.43
C ASP A 181 -26.52 23.18 -4.58
N SER A 182 -25.43 23.40 -3.85
CA SER A 182 -24.83 24.71 -3.63
C SER A 182 -23.51 24.85 -4.37
N LYS A 183 -23.39 25.92 -5.17
CA LYS A 183 -22.14 26.29 -5.87
C LYS A 183 -20.96 26.40 -4.89
N THR A 184 -21.20 26.94 -3.70
CA THR A 184 -20.19 27.08 -2.65
C THR A 184 -19.70 25.72 -2.16
N GLN A 185 -20.60 24.79 -1.86
CA GLN A 185 -20.23 23.44 -1.43
C GLN A 185 -19.48 22.67 -2.52
N TYR A 186 -19.88 22.82 -3.78
CA TYR A 186 -19.16 22.26 -4.92
C TYR A 186 -17.72 22.78 -4.99
N SER A 187 -17.52 24.10 -4.86
CA SER A 187 -16.18 24.71 -4.84
C SER A 187 -15.34 24.23 -3.66
N GLN A 188 -15.93 24.12 -2.45
CA GLN A 188 -15.23 23.59 -1.29
C GLN A 188 -14.78 22.14 -1.49
N ARG A 189 -15.65 21.29 -2.08
CA ARG A 189 -15.30 19.90 -2.43
C ARG A 189 -14.14 19.84 -3.42
N TYR A 190 -14.23 20.60 -4.51
CA TYR A 190 -13.19 20.60 -5.55
C TYR A 190 -11.82 21.00 -4.97
N LEU A 191 -11.78 22.11 -4.22
CA LEU A 191 -10.55 22.56 -3.56
C LEU A 191 -10.04 21.55 -2.53
N ALA A 192 -10.93 20.88 -1.81
CA ALA A 192 -10.54 19.82 -0.88
C ALA A 192 -9.89 18.64 -1.61
N LEU A 193 -10.52 18.13 -2.66
CA LEU A 193 -10.01 17.01 -3.46
C LEU A 193 -8.65 17.33 -4.08
N GLU A 194 -8.50 18.51 -4.68
CA GLU A 194 -7.23 18.98 -5.21
C GLU A 194 -6.16 19.06 -4.11
N ARG A 195 -6.53 19.57 -2.92
CA ARG A 195 -5.64 19.68 -1.75
C ARG A 195 -5.19 18.33 -1.22
N LEU A 196 -6.03 17.30 -1.36
CA LEU A 196 -5.74 15.91 -1.02
C LEU A 196 -5.05 15.12 -2.15
N GLY A 197 -4.93 15.70 -3.35
CA GLY A 197 -4.23 15.12 -4.50
C GLY A 197 -5.09 14.28 -5.41
N PHE A 198 -6.41 14.34 -5.25
CA PHE A 198 -7.35 13.69 -6.15
C PHE A 198 -7.60 14.58 -7.37
N SER A 199 -7.67 13.97 -8.55
CA SER A 199 -8.04 14.64 -9.80
C SER A 199 -9.52 14.96 -9.91
N GLY A 200 -10.36 14.30 -9.08
CA GLY A 200 -11.78 14.57 -9.03
C GLY A 200 -12.56 13.56 -8.20
N THR A 201 -13.88 13.75 -8.18
CA THR A 201 -14.81 12.96 -7.36
C THR A 201 -14.75 11.47 -7.68
N ALA A 202 -14.68 11.09 -8.97
CA ALA A 202 -14.67 9.68 -9.36
C ALA A 202 -13.46 8.92 -8.80
N GLN A 203 -12.26 9.51 -8.89
CA GLN A 203 -11.04 8.93 -8.32
C GLN A 203 -11.15 8.83 -6.79
N PHE A 204 -11.69 9.87 -6.13
CA PHE A 204 -11.94 9.86 -4.70
C PHE A 204 -12.92 8.77 -4.28
N SER A 205 -14.05 8.62 -4.96
CA SER A 205 -15.05 7.59 -4.71
C SER A 205 -14.48 6.18 -4.90
N LEU A 206 -13.68 5.97 -5.94
CA LEU A 206 -12.99 4.69 -6.17
C LEU A 206 -12.03 4.39 -5.01
N PHE A 207 -11.16 5.35 -4.67
CA PHE A 207 -10.19 5.22 -3.59
C PHE A 207 -10.84 4.95 -2.23
N THR A 208 -11.96 5.62 -1.94
CA THR A 208 -12.70 5.54 -0.68
C THR A 208 -13.81 4.48 -0.69
N ALA A 209 -13.93 3.66 -1.73
CA ALA A 209 -15.00 2.68 -1.81
C ALA A 209 -15.01 1.74 -0.59
N GLY A 210 -16.21 1.47 -0.08
CA GLY A 210 -16.41 0.63 1.12
C GLY A 210 -15.98 1.28 2.44
N ILE A 211 -15.74 2.60 2.46
CA ILE A 211 -15.42 3.38 3.67
C ILE A 211 -16.65 3.68 4.55
N GLY A 212 -17.86 3.70 3.99
CA GLY A 212 -19.08 4.10 4.72
C GLY A 212 -19.33 3.31 6.01
N ASN A 213 -18.88 2.04 6.05
CA ASN A 213 -18.94 1.18 7.24
C ASN A 213 -18.00 1.63 8.38
N VAL A 214 -17.06 2.52 8.11
CA VAL A 214 -15.97 2.94 9.02
C VAL A 214 -16.12 4.37 9.52
N ILE A 215 -16.74 5.25 8.73
CA ILE A 215 -17.00 6.67 9.10
C ILE A 215 -17.83 6.77 10.38
N GLN A 216 -18.72 5.82 10.64
CA GLN A 216 -19.51 5.76 11.88
C GLN A 216 -18.68 5.44 13.13
N ARG A 217 -17.42 5.01 13.00
CA ARG A 217 -16.61 4.48 14.10
C ARG A 217 -15.31 5.24 14.36
N HIS A 218 -14.79 6.00 13.41
CA HIS A 218 -13.50 6.69 13.55
C HIS A 218 -13.45 8.02 12.78
N ASN A 219 -12.75 9.01 13.35
CA ASN A 219 -12.32 10.21 12.62
C ASN A 219 -11.36 9.78 11.50
N PHE A 220 -11.87 9.74 10.27
CA PHE A 220 -11.07 9.42 9.10
C PHE A 220 -10.14 10.60 8.80
N ILE A 221 -8.82 10.40 8.96
CA ILE A 221 -7.83 11.48 8.85
C ILE A 221 -7.26 11.49 7.43
N PHE A 222 -7.55 12.56 6.71
CA PHE A 222 -6.66 13.13 5.72
C PHE A 222 -5.78 14.23 6.35
#